data_AF-A0A1H4ZC52-F1
#
_entry.id   AF-A0A1H4ZC52-F1
#
_cell.length_a   1.000
_cell.length_b   1.000
_cell.length_c   1.000
_cell.angle_alpha   90.00
_cell.angle_beta   90.00
_cell.angle_gamma   90.00
#
_symmetry.space_group_name_H-M   'P 1'
#
loop_
_entity.id
_entity.type
_entity.pdbx_description
1 polymer ?
#
loop_
_entity_poly.entity_id
_entity_poly.type
_entity_poly.pdbx_seq_one_letter_code
_entity_poly.pdbx_strand_id
1 'polypeptide(L)'
;MTRLVGSAHPREVDLAALASLRQAEGDGPWSAAGAAPFLAEGDVVQWRYGRRCDPMRVVRDDERGLVAWLAADTAILASAPDDGRALRELPLAERFTGKRVATIGTWFGGGVVRIAPTGRPWSVWVFREDDGSLAGHYVNLELPHRRHGDETNTRDLVLDLWIEPSGEAWLKDADELQAAVDVGRLTSVQGDEIRAMGEWARAELVEGRDWPLHEEWTRWQPPAHWATPALPDTPLVREARATTLPT
;
A
#
# COMPACT_ATOMS: atom_id res chain seq x y z
N MET A 1 -7.08 6.08 15.69
CA MET A 1 -5.99 6.95 15.19
C MET A 1 -5.63 7.98 16.25
N THR A 2 -4.37 8.39 16.31
CA THR A 2 -3.82 9.28 17.34
C THR A 2 -3.13 10.45 16.68
N ARG A 3 -3.45 11.69 17.08
CA ARG A 3 -2.82 12.89 16.51
C ARG A 3 -1.33 12.93 16.88
N LEU A 4 -0.48 13.19 15.89
CA LEU A 4 0.95 13.40 16.09
C LEU A 4 1.19 14.88 16.41
N VAL A 5 1.94 15.14 17.48
CA VAL A 5 2.27 16.50 17.96
C VAL A 5 3.79 16.69 17.98
N GLY A 6 4.24 17.95 18.07
CA GLY A 6 5.67 18.28 18.04
C GLY A 6 6.32 18.10 16.67
N SER A 7 7.63 17.88 16.63
CA SER A 7 8.38 17.51 15.43
C SER A 7 8.65 16.01 15.40
N ALA A 8 8.78 15.45 14.20
CA ALA A 8 9.30 14.09 14.04
C ALA A 8 10.72 13.94 14.63
N HIS A 9 11.03 12.76 15.16
CA HIS A 9 12.37 12.41 15.66
C HIS A 9 12.89 11.16 14.96
N PRO A 10 13.19 11.23 13.65
CA PRO A 10 13.62 10.06 12.89
C PRO A 10 14.98 9.57 13.38
N ARG A 11 15.14 8.25 13.38
CA ARG A 11 16.43 7.56 13.52
C ARG A 11 16.70 6.74 12.26
N GLU A 12 17.93 6.28 12.11
CA GLU A 12 18.25 5.29 11.08
C GLU A 12 17.39 4.03 11.29
N VAL A 13 16.83 3.53 10.18
CA VAL A 13 15.97 2.33 10.14
C VAL A 13 16.76 1.19 9.51
N ASP A 14 16.79 0.04 10.19
CA ASP A 14 17.35 -1.19 9.63
C ASP A 14 16.30 -1.94 8.80
N LEU A 15 16.24 -1.63 7.50
CA LEU A 15 15.35 -2.33 6.57
C LEU A 15 15.73 -3.81 6.38
N ALA A 16 16.95 -4.24 6.72
CA ALA A 16 17.33 -5.65 6.64
C ALA A 16 16.61 -6.49 7.70
N ALA A 17 16.34 -5.94 8.88
CA ALA A 17 15.53 -6.59 9.92
C ALA A 17 14.09 -6.89 9.44
N LEU A 18 13.58 -6.12 8.47
CA LEU A 18 12.25 -6.29 7.88
C LEU A 18 12.27 -7.12 6.59
N ALA A 19 13.44 -7.43 6.04
CA ALA A 19 13.56 -8.08 4.72
C ALA A 19 12.87 -9.46 4.66
N SER A 20 12.86 -10.20 5.78
CA SER A 20 12.20 -11.51 5.91
C SER A 20 10.67 -11.44 5.82
N LEU A 21 10.07 -10.25 5.99
CA LEU A 21 8.62 -10.06 5.87
C LEU A 21 8.15 -10.05 4.41
N ARG A 22 9.07 -9.85 3.45
CA ARG A 22 8.74 -9.81 2.03
C ARG A 22 8.25 -11.18 1.57
N GLN A 23 7.04 -11.19 1.03
CA GLN A 23 6.50 -12.32 0.28
C GLN A 23 6.50 -11.94 -1.19
N ALA A 24 7.21 -12.70 -2.02
CA ALA A 24 7.14 -12.55 -3.47
C ALA A 24 6.29 -13.69 -4.03
N GLU A 25 5.19 -13.35 -4.70
CA GLU A 25 4.51 -14.27 -5.61
C GLU A 25 4.94 -13.88 -7.03
N GLY A 26 5.45 -14.83 -7.81
CA GLY A 26 5.94 -14.64 -9.18
C GLY A 26 7.34 -15.20 -9.43
N ASP A 27 7.60 -15.64 -10.67
CA ASP A 27 8.82 -16.36 -11.08
C ASP A 27 10.05 -15.45 -11.32
N GLY A 28 9.88 -14.14 -11.20
CA GLY A 28 10.84 -13.18 -11.74
C GLY A 28 12.01 -12.85 -10.82
N PRO A 29 13.23 -12.59 -11.37
CA PRO A 29 14.17 -11.80 -10.61
C PRO A 29 13.54 -10.42 -10.36
N TRP A 30 13.48 -10.04 -9.08
CA TRP A 30 12.98 -8.76 -8.62
C TRP A 30 14.13 -7.77 -8.50
N SER A 31 14.07 -6.64 -9.20
CA SER A 31 15.01 -5.54 -9.03
C SER A 31 14.44 -4.47 -8.09
N ALA A 32 15.29 -3.58 -7.57
CA ALA A 32 14.80 -2.37 -6.93
C ALA A 32 13.96 -1.54 -7.92
N ALA A 33 12.88 -0.92 -7.46
CA ALA A 33 12.15 0.08 -8.24
C ALA A 33 13.01 1.33 -8.49
N GLY A 34 12.64 2.15 -9.48
CA GLY A 34 13.35 3.39 -9.83
C GLY A 34 14.51 3.22 -10.81
N ALA A 35 14.62 2.05 -11.44
CA ALA A 35 15.56 1.81 -12.54
C ALA A 35 14.80 1.40 -13.80
N ALA A 36 15.30 1.84 -14.95
CA ALA A 36 14.75 1.50 -16.26
C ALA A 36 14.75 -0.03 -16.53
N PRO A 37 13.86 -0.56 -17.39
CA PRO A 37 12.88 0.19 -18.18
C PRO A 37 11.69 0.67 -17.35
N PHE A 38 11.28 1.92 -17.60
CA PHE A 38 10.07 2.49 -17.02
C PHE A 38 8.85 2.17 -17.89
N LEU A 39 7.69 2.01 -17.24
CA LEU A 39 6.41 1.87 -17.94
C LEU A 39 5.97 3.23 -18.51
N ALA A 40 5.26 3.20 -19.64
CA ALA A 40 4.70 4.39 -20.24
C ALA A 40 3.43 4.85 -19.50
N GLU A 41 3.09 6.13 -19.61
CA GLU A 41 1.81 6.65 -19.13
C GLU A 41 0.65 5.86 -19.77
N GLY A 42 -0.30 5.44 -18.92
CA GLY A 42 -1.45 4.64 -19.33
C GLY A 42 -1.17 3.13 -19.43
N ASP A 43 0.07 2.66 -19.31
CA ASP A 43 0.35 1.23 -19.19
C ASP A 43 -0.34 0.66 -17.93
N VAL A 44 -0.56 -0.65 -17.94
CA VAL A 44 -1.09 -1.35 -16.76
C VAL A 44 0.07 -1.79 -15.89
N VAL A 45 -0.04 -1.54 -14.58
CA VAL A 45 0.86 -2.07 -13.56
C VAL A 45 0.06 -2.89 -12.55
N GLN A 46 0.58 -4.06 -12.19
CA GLN A 46 0.02 -4.93 -11.15
C GLN A 46 0.65 -4.55 -9.81
N TRP A 47 -0.04 -3.73 -9.01
CA TRP A 47 0.47 -3.30 -7.71
C TRP A 47 0.26 -4.41 -6.67
N ARG A 48 1.32 -5.10 -6.24
CA ARG A 48 1.18 -6.31 -5.38
C ARG A 48 1.71 -6.17 -3.97
N TYR A 49 0.88 -6.61 -3.03
CA TYR A 49 1.24 -6.86 -1.62
C TYR A 49 1.22 -8.36 -1.36
N GLY A 50 2.32 -9.06 -1.68
CA GLY A 50 2.34 -10.53 -1.67
C GLY A 50 1.23 -11.11 -2.55
N ARG A 51 0.21 -11.71 -1.91
CA ARG A 51 -0.94 -12.36 -2.58
C ARG A 51 -2.03 -11.40 -3.06
N ARG A 52 -1.98 -10.12 -2.67
CA ARG A 52 -2.93 -9.10 -3.14
C ARG A 52 -2.42 -8.47 -4.42
N CYS A 53 -3.31 -8.20 -5.36
CA CYS A 53 -3.01 -7.52 -6.61
C CYS A 53 -4.08 -6.47 -6.91
N ASP A 54 -3.64 -5.22 -7.07
CA ASP A 54 -4.48 -4.10 -7.48
C ASP A 54 -4.01 -3.66 -8.88
N PRO A 55 -4.75 -3.98 -9.96
CA PRO A 55 -4.44 -3.52 -11.31
C PRO A 55 -4.63 -2.00 -11.43
N MET A 56 -3.61 -1.28 -11.91
CA MET A 56 -3.61 0.18 -11.95
C MET A 56 -3.11 0.70 -13.29
N ARG A 57 -3.45 1.95 -13.64
CA ARG A 57 -2.86 2.66 -14.78
C ARG A 57 -1.65 3.46 -14.31
N VAL A 58 -0.55 3.40 -15.04
CA VAL A 58 0.64 4.22 -14.76
C VAL A 58 0.34 5.67 -15.10
N VAL A 59 0.59 6.56 -14.13
CA VAL A 59 0.55 8.02 -14.30
C VAL A 59 1.94 8.55 -14.62
N ARG A 60 2.95 8.06 -13.90
CA ARG A 60 4.36 8.38 -14.11
C ARG A 60 5.21 7.22 -13.62
N ASP A 61 6.26 6.86 -14.34
CA ASP A 61 7.28 5.91 -13.88
C ASP A 61 8.64 6.44 -14.33
N ASP A 62 9.50 6.76 -13.37
CA ASP A 62 10.83 7.35 -13.58
C ASP A 62 11.76 7.06 -12.39
N GLU A 63 12.97 7.60 -12.40
CA GLU A 63 13.96 7.40 -11.32
C GLU A 63 13.46 7.89 -9.96
N ARG A 64 12.50 8.82 -9.93
CA ARG A 64 11.97 9.40 -8.70
C ARG A 64 10.94 8.49 -8.04
N GLY A 65 10.21 7.70 -8.82
CA GLY A 65 9.31 6.66 -8.34
C GLY A 65 8.09 6.44 -9.22
N LEU A 66 7.32 5.40 -8.89
CA LEU A 66 6.11 5.01 -9.60
C LEU A 66 4.90 5.78 -9.04
N VAL A 67 4.14 6.41 -9.93
CA VAL A 67 2.82 6.96 -9.66
C VAL A 67 1.81 6.19 -10.51
N ALA A 68 0.79 5.64 -9.85
CA ALA A 68 -0.23 4.85 -10.51
C ALA A 68 -1.63 5.23 -9.99
N TRP A 69 -2.64 5.05 -10.83
CA TRP A 69 -4.04 5.30 -10.50
C TRP A 69 -4.84 4.00 -10.47
N LEU A 70 -5.50 3.76 -9.35
CA LEU A 70 -6.47 2.68 -9.17
C LEU A 70 -7.87 3.26 -9.39
N ALA A 71 -8.58 2.77 -10.38
CA ALA A 71 -9.93 3.23 -10.69
C ALA A 71 -10.94 2.77 -9.63
N ALA A 72 -12.02 3.55 -9.46
CA ALA A 72 -13.22 3.07 -8.77
C ALA A 72 -13.70 1.75 -9.41
N ASP A 73 -14.30 0.87 -8.60
CA ASP A 73 -14.85 -0.40 -9.03
C ASP A 73 -13.86 -1.39 -9.68
N THR A 74 -12.55 -1.15 -9.57
CA THR A 74 -11.53 -2.08 -10.06
C THR A 74 -11.63 -3.41 -9.34
N ALA A 75 -11.74 -4.51 -10.08
CA ALA A 75 -11.62 -5.85 -9.51
C ALA A 75 -10.20 -6.06 -8.97
N ILE A 76 -10.08 -6.47 -7.72
CA ILE A 76 -8.80 -6.71 -7.04
C ILE A 76 -8.68 -8.16 -6.60
N LEU A 77 -7.46 -8.68 -6.61
CA LEU A 77 -7.16 -9.93 -5.93
C LEU A 77 -6.93 -9.60 -4.45
N ALA A 78 -7.78 -10.10 -3.59
CA ALA A 78 -7.74 -9.87 -2.15
C ALA A 78 -7.55 -11.18 -1.39
N SER A 79 -7.64 -11.11 -0.06
CA SER A 79 -7.76 -12.30 0.77
C SER A 79 -8.73 -12.06 1.91
N ALA A 80 -9.52 -13.09 2.21
CA ALA A 80 -10.50 -13.10 3.29
C ALA A 80 -10.20 -14.24 4.27
N PRO A 81 -10.64 -14.12 5.54
CA PRO A 81 -10.80 -15.28 6.41
C PRO A 81 -11.59 -16.39 5.72
N ASP A 82 -11.17 -17.65 5.89
CA ASP A 82 -11.79 -18.79 5.21
C ASP A 82 -13.16 -19.18 5.79
N ASP A 83 -13.51 -18.62 6.94
CA ASP A 83 -14.83 -18.71 7.57
C ASP A 83 -15.85 -17.67 7.07
N GLY A 84 -15.45 -16.80 6.14
CA GLY A 84 -16.32 -15.81 5.51
C GLY A 84 -16.52 -14.50 6.27
N ARG A 85 -16.08 -14.41 7.53
CA ARG A 85 -16.20 -13.18 8.33
C ARG A 85 -15.33 -12.06 7.76
N ALA A 86 -15.77 -10.80 7.91
CA ALA A 86 -14.91 -9.69 7.52
C ALA A 86 -13.72 -9.60 8.49
N LEU A 87 -12.52 -9.36 7.96
CA LEU A 87 -11.30 -9.33 8.80
C LEU A 87 -11.41 -8.32 9.95
N ARG A 88 -12.05 -7.18 9.72
CA ARG A 88 -12.24 -6.13 10.73
C ARG A 88 -13.27 -6.51 11.81
N GLU A 89 -14.10 -7.53 11.59
CA GLU A 89 -15.02 -8.06 12.60
C GLU A 89 -14.33 -9.06 13.55
N LEU A 90 -13.19 -9.62 13.15
CA LEU A 90 -12.42 -10.52 14.01
C LEU A 90 -11.77 -9.76 15.16
N PRO A 91 -11.66 -10.39 16.36
CA PRO A 91 -10.81 -9.90 17.43
C PRO A 91 -9.40 -9.60 16.91
N LEU A 92 -8.79 -8.52 17.41
CA LEU A 92 -7.54 -8.00 16.86
C LEU A 92 -6.41 -9.06 16.79
N ALA A 93 -6.27 -9.88 17.83
CA ALA A 93 -5.29 -10.96 17.88
C ALA A 93 -5.53 -12.07 16.82
N GLU A 94 -6.78 -12.30 16.43
CA GLU A 94 -7.15 -13.31 15.43
C GLU A 94 -6.90 -12.84 13.99
N ARG A 95 -6.86 -11.52 13.75
CA ARG A 95 -6.62 -10.94 12.41
C ARG A 95 -5.27 -11.34 11.81
N PHE A 96 -4.31 -11.74 12.64
CA PHE A 96 -2.94 -12.08 12.23
C PHE A 96 -2.62 -13.57 12.23
N THR A 97 -3.50 -14.42 12.77
CA THR A 97 -3.25 -15.86 12.98
C THR A 97 -4.21 -16.75 12.19
N GLY A 98 -5.36 -16.23 11.76
CA GLY A 98 -6.36 -16.97 10.99
C GLY A 98 -5.89 -17.39 9.60
N LYS A 99 -6.41 -18.52 9.12
CA LYS A 99 -6.20 -18.96 7.74
C LYS A 99 -6.95 -18.02 6.78
N ARG A 100 -6.31 -17.72 5.65
CA ARG A 100 -6.85 -16.83 4.62
C ARG A 100 -6.85 -17.52 3.27
N VAL A 101 -7.93 -17.31 2.54
CA VAL A 101 -8.09 -17.76 1.14
C VAL A 101 -8.07 -16.55 0.21
N ALA A 102 -7.64 -16.76 -1.03
CA ALA A 102 -7.67 -15.72 -2.04
C ALA A 102 -9.10 -15.50 -2.52
N THR A 103 -9.48 -14.24 -2.74
CA THR A 103 -10.82 -13.87 -3.18
C THR A 103 -10.74 -12.76 -4.20
N ILE A 104 -11.80 -12.60 -5.01
CA ILE A 104 -11.97 -11.40 -5.83
C ILE A 104 -12.77 -10.39 -5.03
N GLY A 105 -12.19 -9.22 -4.82
CA GLY A 105 -12.86 -8.06 -4.27
C GLY A 105 -13.06 -6.99 -5.33
N THR A 106 -13.72 -5.92 -4.93
CA THR A 106 -13.83 -4.69 -5.72
C THR A 106 -13.26 -3.55 -4.89
N TRP A 107 -12.42 -2.70 -5.50
CA TRP A 107 -11.98 -1.47 -4.86
C TRP A 107 -13.20 -0.60 -4.53
N PHE A 108 -13.36 -0.28 -3.25
CA PHE A 108 -14.47 0.51 -2.76
C PHE A 108 -14.10 1.98 -2.63
N GLY A 109 -15.03 2.86 -2.99
CA GLY A 109 -14.85 4.32 -2.98
C GLY A 109 -14.33 4.86 -4.31
N GLY A 110 -13.99 6.15 -4.32
CA GLY A 110 -13.44 6.83 -5.49
C GLY A 110 -12.09 6.26 -5.94
N GLY A 111 -11.69 6.59 -7.18
CA GLY A 111 -10.36 6.24 -7.67
C GLY A 111 -9.26 6.93 -6.84
N VAL A 112 -8.11 6.25 -6.68
CA VAL A 112 -7.01 6.70 -5.83
C VAL A 112 -5.69 6.74 -6.61
N VAL A 113 -4.94 7.84 -6.46
CA VAL A 113 -3.55 7.92 -6.92
C VAL A 113 -2.66 7.36 -5.83
N ARG A 114 -1.78 6.41 -6.17
CA ARG A 114 -0.73 5.89 -5.28
C ARG A 114 0.63 6.25 -5.82
N ILE A 115 1.50 6.68 -4.92
CA ILE A 115 2.83 7.19 -5.21
C ILE A 115 3.81 6.36 -4.39
N ALA A 116 4.69 5.60 -5.03
CA ALA A 116 5.78 4.86 -4.40
C ALA A 116 7.12 5.50 -4.78
N PRO A 117 7.68 6.38 -3.92
CA PRO A 117 8.99 6.98 -4.18
C PRO A 117 10.09 5.91 -4.21
N THR A 118 11.07 6.11 -5.09
CA THR A 118 12.18 5.17 -5.26
C THR A 118 12.94 4.96 -3.95
N GLY A 119 13.08 3.70 -3.55
CA GLY A 119 13.84 3.29 -2.37
C GLY A 119 13.22 3.69 -1.03
N ARG A 120 12.00 4.24 -1.01
CA ARG A 120 11.31 4.58 0.24
C ARG A 120 10.42 3.44 0.74
N PRO A 121 10.40 3.18 2.05
CA PRO A 121 9.57 2.13 2.63
C PRO A 121 8.17 2.66 2.98
N TRP A 122 7.55 3.34 2.02
CA TRP A 122 6.16 3.78 2.08
C TRP A 122 5.64 4.07 0.68
N SER A 123 4.31 4.05 0.54
CA SER A 123 3.63 4.77 -0.54
C SER A 123 2.65 5.79 0.03
N VAL A 124 2.35 6.81 -0.76
CA VAL A 124 1.40 7.87 -0.43
C VAL A 124 0.19 7.73 -1.35
N TRP A 125 -1.00 7.64 -0.76
CA TRP A 125 -2.26 7.50 -1.47
C TRP A 125 -3.09 8.77 -1.30
N VAL A 126 -3.53 9.34 -2.42
CA VAL A 126 -4.28 10.60 -2.44
C VAL A 126 -5.78 10.30 -2.44
N PHE A 127 -6.43 10.52 -1.30
CA PHE A 127 -7.87 10.32 -1.14
C PHE A 127 -8.64 11.61 -1.37
N ARG A 128 -9.82 11.48 -1.98
CA ARG A 128 -10.72 12.58 -2.30
C ARG A 128 -12.09 12.33 -1.68
N GLU A 129 -12.77 13.41 -1.37
CA GLU A 129 -14.20 13.41 -1.05
C GLU A 129 -15.03 13.24 -2.33
N ASP A 130 -16.33 12.98 -2.19
CA ASP A 130 -17.26 12.81 -3.32
C ASP A 130 -17.36 14.06 -4.21
N ASP A 131 -17.10 15.26 -3.67
CA ASP A 131 -17.06 16.51 -4.41
C ASP A 131 -15.72 16.77 -5.14
N GLY A 132 -14.78 15.82 -5.03
CA GLY A 132 -13.46 15.86 -5.65
C GLY A 132 -12.39 16.63 -4.86
N SER A 133 -12.77 17.28 -3.75
CA SER A 133 -11.82 17.94 -2.84
C SER A 133 -10.90 16.92 -2.17
N LEU A 134 -9.73 17.37 -1.71
CA LEU A 134 -8.77 16.52 -1.02
C LEU A 134 -9.32 16.12 0.35
N ALA A 135 -9.50 14.81 0.57
CA ALA A 135 -9.84 14.27 1.88
C ALA A 135 -8.57 14.15 2.76
N GLY A 136 -7.45 13.76 2.16
CA GLY A 136 -6.17 13.64 2.82
C GLY A 136 -5.21 12.71 2.09
N HIS A 137 -4.01 12.57 2.65
CA HIS A 137 -2.99 11.63 2.18
C HIS A 137 -2.86 10.48 3.17
N TYR A 138 -2.99 9.25 2.69
CA TYR A 138 -2.71 8.05 3.46
C TYR A 138 -1.30 7.57 3.13
N VAL A 139 -0.43 7.53 4.14
CA VAL A 139 0.93 7.01 4.00
C VAL A 139 0.92 5.56 4.46
N ASN A 140 0.94 4.64 3.50
CA ASN A 140 1.02 3.20 3.77
C ASN A 140 2.48 2.86 4.08
N LEU A 141 2.83 2.48 5.30
CA LEU A 141 4.20 2.02 5.58
C LEU A 141 4.35 0.59 5.04
N GLU A 142 5.38 0.40 4.23
CA GLU A 142 5.56 -0.84 3.51
C GLU A 142 7.03 -1.09 3.16
N LEU A 143 7.40 -2.31 2.78
CA LEU A 143 8.75 -2.53 2.30
C LEU A 143 9.01 -1.77 0.99
N PRO A 144 10.25 -1.29 0.73
CA PRO A 144 10.55 -0.60 -0.51
C PRO A 144 10.15 -1.43 -1.73
N HIS A 145 9.55 -0.78 -2.71
CA HIS A 145 9.05 -1.47 -3.89
C HIS A 145 10.17 -2.12 -4.68
N ARG A 146 9.90 -3.36 -5.11
CA ARG A 146 10.67 -4.06 -6.14
C ARG A 146 9.84 -4.17 -7.42
N ARG A 147 10.51 -4.35 -8.56
CA ARG A 147 9.87 -4.45 -9.88
C ARG A 147 10.29 -5.70 -10.62
N HIS A 148 9.34 -6.24 -11.37
CA HIS A 148 9.57 -7.24 -12.40
C HIS A 148 8.55 -7.01 -13.53
N GLY A 149 9.00 -6.63 -14.73
CA GLY A 149 8.09 -6.36 -15.85
C GLY A 149 7.07 -5.27 -15.52
N ASP A 150 5.78 -5.59 -15.50
CA ASP A 150 4.65 -4.73 -15.12
C ASP A 150 4.13 -4.99 -13.69
N GLU A 151 4.83 -5.78 -12.87
CA GLU A 151 4.44 -6.09 -11.50
C GLU A 151 5.31 -5.40 -10.43
N THR A 152 4.69 -4.83 -9.40
CA THR A 152 5.40 -4.41 -8.19
C THR A 152 5.43 -5.53 -7.16
N ASN A 153 6.41 -5.51 -6.26
CA ASN A 153 6.40 -6.32 -5.05
C ASN A 153 6.76 -5.48 -3.84
N THR A 154 5.82 -5.42 -2.91
CA THR A 154 5.94 -4.75 -1.63
C THR A 154 5.29 -5.61 -0.54
N ARG A 155 5.38 -5.16 0.72
CA ARG A 155 4.75 -5.78 1.87
C ARG A 155 4.25 -4.70 2.80
N ASP A 156 2.95 -4.71 3.04
CA ASP A 156 2.31 -3.89 4.06
C ASP A 156 2.88 -4.19 5.46
N LEU A 157 3.14 -3.13 6.23
CA LEU A 157 3.75 -3.19 7.55
C LEU A 157 2.81 -2.73 8.67
N VAL A 158 1.49 -2.79 8.44
CA VAL A 158 0.42 -2.58 9.43
C VAL A 158 0.24 -1.13 9.90
N LEU A 159 1.34 -0.42 10.18
CA LEU A 159 1.31 0.95 10.70
C LEU A 159 1.19 1.95 9.55
N ASP A 160 0.33 2.96 9.70
CA ASP A 160 0.12 3.97 8.66
C ASP A 160 0.07 5.38 9.24
N LEU A 161 0.22 6.38 8.36
CA LEU A 161 -0.07 7.77 8.69
C LEU A 161 -1.26 8.27 7.87
N TRP A 162 -2.02 9.20 8.45
CA TRP A 162 -2.98 10.01 7.74
C TRP A 162 -2.62 11.48 7.89
N ILE A 163 -2.48 12.17 6.77
CA ILE A 163 -2.13 13.58 6.72
C ILE A 163 -3.34 14.32 6.17
N GLU A 164 -3.93 15.16 7.00
CA GLU A 164 -5.07 15.99 6.62
C GLU A 164 -4.67 17.08 5.60
N PRO A 165 -5.64 17.66 4.88
CA PRO A 165 -5.38 18.81 4.00
C PRO A 165 -4.75 20.02 4.73
N SER A 166 -5.02 20.14 6.03
CA SER A 166 -4.42 21.12 6.94
C SER A 166 -2.91 20.93 7.16
N GLY A 167 -2.39 19.74 6.83
CA GLY A 167 -1.04 19.28 7.15
C GLY A 167 -0.92 18.58 8.50
N GLU A 168 -2.02 18.43 9.26
CA GLU A 168 -2.01 17.69 10.52
C GLU A 168 -1.82 16.19 10.26
N ALA A 169 -0.84 15.58 10.94
CA ALA A 169 -0.52 14.16 10.80
C ALA A 169 -1.10 13.33 11.96
N TRP A 170 -1.59 12.14 11.63
CA TRP A 170 -2.21 11.19 12.54
C TRP A 170 -1.62 9.80 12.34
N LEU A 171 -1.33 9.11 13.44
CA LEU A 171 -0.91 7.72 13.45
C LEU A 171 -2.12 6.80 13.40
N LYS A 172 -2.12 5.81 12.51
CA LYS A 172 -3.16 4.78 12.37
C LYS A 172 -2.60 3.39 12.66
N ASP A 173 -3.48 2.54 13.15
CA ASP A 173 -3.28 1.09 13.31
C ASP A 173 -2.05 0.71 14.17
N ALA A 174 -1.66 1.58 15.11
CA ALA A 174 -0.59 1.33 16.09
C ALA A 174 -0.92 0.24 17.10
N ASP A 175 -2.20 0.09 17.44
CA ASP A 175 -2.74 -1.03 18.21
C ASP A 175 -2.67 -2.34 17.42
N GLU A 176 -2.95 -2.30 16.12
CA GLU A 176 -2.79 -3.47 15.25
C GLU A 176 -1.32 -3.90 15.13
N LEU A 177 -0.39 -2.95 15.02
CA LEU A 177 1.05 -3.24 15.06
C LEU A 177 1.44 -3.93 16.38
N GLN A 178 0.97 -3.41 17.51
CA GLN A 178 1.25 -4.00 18.82
C GLN A 178 0.68 -5.42 18.92
N ALA A 179 -0.56 -5.63 18.49
CA ALA A 179 -1.16 -6.96 18.49
C ALA A 179 -0.41 -7.96 17.59
N ALA A 180 0.10 -7.51 16.43
CA ALA A 180 0.93 -8.34 15.56
C ALA A 180 2.24 -8.78 16.24
N VAL A 181 2.83 -7.93 17.09
CA VAL A 181 3.99 -8.29 17.92
C VAL A 181 3.60 -9.25 19.03
N ASP A 182 2.51 -8.98 19.74
CA ASP A 182 2.07 -9.78 20.90
C ASP A 182 1.74 -11.24 20.52
N VAL A 183 1.17 -11.47 19.33
CA VAL A 183 0.88 -12.82 18.82
C VAL A 183 2.06 -13.46 18.07
N GLY A 184 3.23 -12.80 18.06
CA GLY A 184 4.45 -13.31 17.42
C GLY A 184 4.44 -13.30 15.89
N ARG A 185 3.49 -12.59 15.26
CA ARG A 185 3.48 -12.41 13.79
C ARG A 185 4.63 -11.53 13.33
N LEU A 186 5.02 -10.56 14.17
CA LEU A 186 6.19 -9.72 14.06
C LEU A 186 7.06 -9.90 15.32
N THR A 187 8.37 -9.79 15.17
CA THR A 187 9.27 -9.68 16.33
C THR A 187 9.22 -8.26 16.92
N SER A 188 9.66 -8.09 18.17
CA SER A 188 9.79 -6.76 18.78
C SER A 188 10.69 -5.83 17.97
N VAL A 189 11.82 -6.34 17.48
CA VAL A 189 12.74 -5.59 16.61
C VAL A 189 12.04 -5.10 15.35
N GLN A 190 11.25 -5.95 14.69
CA GLN A 190 10.49 -5.54 13.50
C GLN A 190 9.45 -4.47 13.84
N GLY A 191 8.74 -4.61 14.97
CA GLY A 191 7.80 -3.59 15.44
C GLY A 191 8.46 -2.23 15.69
N ASP A 192 9.66 -2.23 16.27
CA ASP A 192 10.41 -1.00 16.56
C ASP A 192 10.97 -0.33 15.30
N GLU A 193 11.41 -1.10 14.30
CA GLU A 193 11.80 -0.56 12.99
C GLU A 193 10.60 0.04 12.24
N ILE A 194 9.42 -0.60 12.30
CA ILE A 194 8.20 -0.07 11.68
C ILE A 194 7.77 1.26 12.33
N ARG A 195 7.87 1.40 13.66
CA ARG A 195 7.60 2.68 14.34
C ARG A 195 8.60 3.76 13.93
N ALA A 196 9.88 3.41 13.83
CA ALA A 196 10.91 4.34 13.37
C ALA A 196 10.69 4.77 11.91
N MET A 197 10.19 3.88 11.06
CA MET A 197 9.74 4.23 9.71
C MET A 197 8.61 5.26 9.70
N GLY A 198 7.67 5.19 10.65
CA GLY A 198 6.62 6.20 10.78
C GLY A 198 7.17 7.60 11.08
N GLU A 199 8.15 7.70 12.00
CA GLU A 199 8.85 8.96 12.28
C GLU A 199 9.68 9.44 11.07
N TRP A 200 10.32 8.52 10.35
CA TRP A 200 11.05 8.85 9.12
C TRP A 200 10.14 9.37 8.01
N ALA A 201 9.04 8.67 7.73
CA ALA A 201 8.06 9.06 6.72
C ALA A 201 7.45 10.43 7.06
N ARG A 202 7.10 10.66 8.33
CA ARG A 202 6.63 11.96 8.81
C ARG A 202 7.66 13.05 8.53
N ALA A 203 8.90 12.85 8.99
CA ALA A 203 9.99 13.82 8.83
C ALA A 203 10.22 14.22 7.38
N GLU A 204 10.23 13.28 6.44
CA GLU A 204 10.44 13.58 5.02
C GLU A 204 9.19 14.19 4.37
N LEU A 205 8.02 13.57 4.54
CA LEU A 205 6.80 13.98 3.85
C LEU A 205 6.24 15.29 4.41
N VAL A 206 6.10 15.41 5.72
CA VAL A 206 5.42 16.53 6.39
C VAL A 206 6.37 17.68 6.64
N GLU A 207 7.41 17.47 7.48
CA GLU A 207 8.36 18.54 7.79
C GLU A 207 9.25 18.89 6.59
N GLY A 208 9.69 17.89 5.82
CA GLY A 208 10.50 18.05 4.62
C GLY A 208 9.73 18.48 3.37
N ARG A 209 8.39 18.43 3.39
CA ARG A 209 7.50 18.79 2.27
C ARG A 209 7.86 18.04 0.98
N ASP A 210 8.14 16.75 1.13
CA ASP A 210 8.55 15.93 0.01
C ASP A 210 7.44 15.80 -1.06
N TRP A 211 7.86 15.47 -2.27
CA TRP A 211 7.06 15.55 -3.48
C TRP A 211 5.80 14.70 -3.58
N PRO A 212 5.65 13.58 -2.87
CA PRO A 212 4.40 12.84 -2.91
C PRO A 212 3.22 13.64 -2.32
N LEU A 213 3.48 14.69 -1.54
CA LEU A 213 2.46 15.61 -1.02
C LEU A 213 2.29 16.88 -1.86
N HIS A 214 2.99 16.99 -3.01
CA HIS A 214 2.88 18.18 -3.85
C HIS A 214 1.49 18.29 -4.48
N GLU A 215 1.07 19.53 -4.70
CA GLU A 215 -0.28 19.86 -5.17
C GLU A 215 -0.60 19.28 -6.56
N GLU A 216 0.42 18.93 -7.35
CA GLU A 216 0.23 18.25 -8.63
C GLU A 216 -0.60 16.96 -8.48
N TRP A 217 -0.39 16.19 -7.41
CA TRP A 217 -1.11 14.92 -7.19
C TRP A 217 -2.53 15.14 -6.65
N THR A 218 -2.73 16.21 -5.89
CA THR A 218 -4.05 16.58 -5.37
C THR A 218 -4.93 17.23 -6.44
N ARG A 219 -4.35 17.67 -7.56
CA ARG A 219 -5.09 18.20 -8.72
C ARG A 219 -5.18 17.23 -9.90
N TRP A 220 -4.37 16.17 -9.90
CA TRP A 220 -4.39 15.18 -10.98
C TRP A 220 -5.74 14.46 -11.08
N GLN A 221 -6.20 14.25 -12.31
CA GLN A 221 -7.41 13.51 -12.65
C GLN A 221 -7.11 12.52 -13.78
N PRO A 222 -7.73 11.32 -13.78
CA PRO A 222 -7.52 10.35 -14.84
C PRO A 222 -8.06 10.90 -16.18
N PRO A 223 -7.33 10.71 -17.29
CA PRO A 223 -7.88 10.97 -18.62
C PRO A 223 -9.17 10.19 -18.87
N ALA A 224 -10.18 10.83 -19.48
CA ALA A 224 -11.51 10.23 -19.68
C ALA A 224 -11.52 8.94 -20.53
N HIS A 225 -10.45 8.68 -21.29
CA HIS A 225 -10.32 7.48 -22.12
C HIS A 225 -9.66 6.31 -21.37
N TRP A 226 -9.22 6.48 -20.13
CA TRP A 226 -8.64 5.40 -19.33
C TRP A 226 -9.73 4.46 -18.84
N ALA A 227 -9.70 3.23 -19.35
CA ALA A 227 -10.54 2.14 -18.86
C ALA A 227 -9.91 1.44 -17.65
N THR A 228 -10.76 0.94 -16.75
CA THR A 228 -10.41 0.08 -15.61
C THR A 228 -9.63 -1.15 -16.08
N PRO A 229 -8.38 -1.36 -15.62
CA PRO A 229 -7.61 -2.55 -15.97
C PRO A 229 -8.23 -3.82 -15.39
N ALA A 230 -8.11 -4.93 -16.11
CA ALA A 230 -8.54 -6.24 -15.63
C ALA A 230 -7.45 -6.90 -14.76
N LEU A 231 -7.87 -7.79 -13.87
CA LEU A 231 -6.94 -8.70 -13.17
C LEU A 231 -6.23 -9.63 -14.16
N PRO A 232 -4.94 -9.92 -13.93
CA PRO A 232 -4.19 -10.85 -14.77
C PRO A 232 -4.72 -12.27 -14.62
N ASP A 233 -4.70 -13.07 -15.69
CA ASP A 233 -5.16 -14.46 -15.67
C ASP A 233 -4.11 -15.43 -15.07
N THR A 234 -3.83 -15.24 -13.78
CA THR A 234 -2.88 -16.07 -13.04
C THR A 234 -3.59 -17.29 -12.40
N PRO A 235 -2.87 -18.37 -12.06
CA PRO A 235 -3.44 -19.48 -11.29
C PRO A 235 -4.17 -19.03 -10.03
N LEU A 236 -3.60 -18.08 -9.28
CA LEU A 236 -4.20 -17.57 -8.04
C LEU A 236 -5.48 -16.74 -8.29
N VAL A 237 -5.53 -15.95 -9.38
CA VAL A 237 -6.76 -15.24 -9.76
C VAL A 237 -7.86 -16.23 -10.16
N ARG A 238 -7.51 -17.32 -10.86
CA ARG A 238 -8.48 -18.38 -11.19
C ARG A 238 -8.99 -19.12 -9.95
N GLU A 239 -8.11 -19.41 -8.99
CA GLU A 239 -8.50 -19.96 -7.67
C GLU A 239 -9.44 -19.00 -6.93
N ALA A 240 -9.09 -17.71 -6.87
CA ALA A 240 -9.88 -16.69 -6.20
C ALA A 240 -11.28 -16.53 -6.83
N ARG A 241 -11.40 -16.62 -8.16
CA ARG A 241 -12.69 -16.61 -8.87
C ARG A 241 -13.55 -17.83 -8.57
N ALA A 242 -12.92 -18.97 -8.26
CA ALA A 242 -13.61 -20.21 -7.88
C ALA A 242 -13.92 -20.29 -6.38
N THR A 243 -13.42 -19.35 -5.58
CA THR A 243 -13.60 -19.35 -4.13
C THR A 243 -14.98 -18.84 -3.74
N THR A 244 -15.73 -19.67 -3.03
CA THR A 244 -17.01 -19.30 -2.41
C THR A 244 -16.82 -19.32 -0.90
N LEU A 245 -17.02 -18.18 -0.24
CA LEU A 245 -16.97 -18.08 1.21
C LEU A 245 -18.28 -18.58 1.84
N PRO A 246 -18.24 -19.13 3.07
CA PRO A 246 -19.44 -19.34 3.87
C PRO A 246 -20.19 -18.03 4.09
N THR A 247 -21.53 -18.11 4.15
CA THR A 247 -22.41 -17.01 4.56
C THR A 247 -22.60 -16.99 6.07
#